data_AF-A0A8J6TTS2-F1
#
_entry.id   AF-A0A8J6TTS2-F1
#
_cell.length_a   1.000
_cell.length_b   1.000
_cell.length_c   1.000
_cell.angle_alpha   90.00
_cell.angle_beta   90.00
_cell.angle_gamma   90.00
#
_symmetry.space_group_name_H-M   'P 1'
#
loop_
_entity.id
_entity.type
_entity.pdbx_description
1 polymer ?
#
loop_
_entity_poly.entity_id
_entity_poly.type
_entity_poly.pdbx_seq_one_letter_code
_entity_poly.pdbx_strand_id
1 'polypeptide(L)'
;MKTALQQKSSGIALIIVACVFITFRFVHLKNNEVNGYNATSWDAFGYYMYLPSVLIYDDVRTLEWLPQIDSTYHVTGGHLYQAMQLESGTFTNKYLCGVAILQLPFFGLGHIMAGMLGYPQDGFSAPYQYAIMFGGIVWVLIGLFLLRKVLRYYFEEEIIAMTLLFLGLTSNLIQYTSVDGGMSHAYIFPLYALLILQTIKMA
;
A
#
# COMPACT_ATOMS: atom_id res chain seq x y z
N MET A 1 6.61 -30.67 27.31
CA MET A 1 7.62 -30.24 26.32
C MET A 1 6.86 -29.77 25.09
N LYS A 2 6.83 -28.46 24.79
CA LYS A 2 6.13 -27.95 23.59
C LYS A 2 6.79 -28.55 22.35
N THR A 3 6.01 -29.01 21.38
CA THR A 3 6.55 -29.55 20.11
C THR A 3 7.29 -28.45 19.34
N ALA A 4 8.24 -28.82 18.47
CA ALA A 4 8.94 -27.85 17.61
C ALA A 4 7.98 -27.00 16.76
N LEU A 5 6.79 -27.55 16.44
CA LEU A 5 5.71 -26.85 15.77
C LEU A 5 5.05 -25.79 16.69
N GLN A 6 4.81 -26.11 17.96
CA GLN A 6 4.25 -25.17 18.94
C GLN A 6 5.18 -23.98 19.20
N GLN A 7 6.50 -24.16 19.11
CA GLN A 7 7.46 -23.06 19.24
C GLN A 7 7.53 -22.12 18.02
N LYS A 8 6.95 -22.51 16.88
CA LYS A 8 7.00 -21.75 15.61
C LYS A 8 5.63 -21.45 15.01
N SER A 9 4.55 -21.70 15.75
CA SER A 9 3.16 -21.62 15.27
C SER A 9 2.82 -20.23 14.71
N SER A 10 3.27 -19.16 15.36
CA SER A 10 3.02 -17.80 14.90
C SER A 10 3.82 -17.44 13.63
N GLY A 11 4.96 -18.08 13.38
CA GLY A 11 5.68 -17.97 12.11
C GLY A 11 4.93 -18.65 10.96
N ILE A 12 4.34 -19.81 11.21
CA ILE A 12 3.48 -20.51 10.26
C ILE A 12 2.23 -19.67 9.94
N ALA A 13 1.62 -19.04 10.95
CA ALA A 13 0.50 -18.13 10.76
C ALA A 13 0.83 -16.97 9.81
N LEU A 14 2.01 -16.34 9.93
CA LEU A 14 2.44 -15.29 9.00
C LEU A 14 2.53 -15.79 7.55
N ILE A 15 3.04 -17.00 7.34
CA ILE A 15 3.12 -17.60 6.00
C ILE A 15 1.72 -17.84 5.44
N ILE A 16 0.80 -18.38 6.26
CA ILE A 16 -0.59 -18.60 5.85
C ILE A 16 -1.24 -17.27 5.45
N VAL A 17 -1.11 -16.23 6.28
CA VAL A 17 -1.66 -14.90 5.98
C VAL A 17 -1.07 -14.34 4.68
N ALA A 18 0.25 -14.46 4.48
CA ALA A 18 0.91 -14.02 3.25
C ALA A 18 0.37 -14.74 2.02
N CYS A 19 0.25 -16.07 2.07
CA CYS A 19 -0.31 -16.87 0.99
C CYS A 19 -1.75 -16.45 0.66
N VAL A 20 -2.59 -16.21 1.69
CA VAL A 20 -3.96 -15.76 1.48
C VAL A 20 -4.01 -14.37 0.86
N PHE A 21 -3.22 -13.41 1.35
CA PHE A 21 -3.17 -12.05 0.77
C PHE A 21 -2.76 -12.06 -0.69
N ILE A 22 -1.71 -12.81 -1.03
CA ILE A 22 -1.25 -12.97 -2.40
C ILE A 22 -2.35 -13.60 -3.26
N THR A 23 -2.98 -14.67 -2.79
CA THR A 23 -4.07 -15.35 -3.50
C THR A 23 -5.25 -14.42 -3.73
N PHE A 24 -5.70 -13.71 -2.69
CA PHE A 24 -6.80 -12.75 -2.78
C PHE A 24 -6.48 -11.63 -3.77
N ARG A 25 -5.23 -11.15 -3.78
CA ARG A 25 -4.78 -10.16 -4.76
C ARG A 25 -4.91 -10.70 -6.17
N PHE A 26 -4.45 -11.92 -6.45
CA PHE A 26 -4.56 -12.57 -7.76
C PHE A 26 -6.03 -12.69 -8.22
N VAL A 27 -6.94 -13.06 -7.30
CA VAL A 27 -8.38 -13.15 -7.59
C VAL A 27 -8.98 -11.80 -7.98
N HIS A 28 -8.49 -10.69 -7.42
CA HIS A 28 -9.04 -9.35 -7.63
C HIS A 28 -8.26 -8.50 -8.65
N LEU A 29 -7.31 -9.05 -9.41
CA LEU A 29 -6.39 -8.25 -10.27
C LEU A 29 -7.04 -7.37 -11.34
N LYS A 30 -8.32 -7.57 -11.66
CA LYS A 30 -9.01 -6.83 -12.73
C LYS A 30 -10.19 -6.03 -12.18
N ASN A 31 -10.16 -4.74 -12.45
CA ASN A 31 -11.21 -3.75 -12.18
C ASN A 31 -11.35 -2.72 -13.33
N ASN A 32 -10.41 -2.67 -14.28
CA ASN A 32 -10.47 -1.75 -15.44
C ASN A 32 -9.71 -2.34 -16.65
N GLU A 33 -10.18 -2.06 -17.86
CA GLU A 33 -9.57 -2.50 -19.13
C GLU A 33 -8.23 -1.82 -19.45
N VAL A 34 -7.99 -0.60 -18.96
CA VAL A 34 -6.78 0.18 -19.28
C VAL A 34 -5.57 -0.26 -18.45
N ASN A 35 -5.76 -0.44 -17.13
CA ASN A 35 -4.66 -0.63 -16.17
C ASN A 35 -4.68 -1.99 -15.47
N GLY A 36 -5.68 -2.83 -15.75
CA GLY A 36 -5.99 -3.99 -14.93
C GLY A 36 -6.64 -3.56 -13.61
N TYR A 37 -5.88 -2.98 -12.69
CA TYR A 37 -6.38 -2.48 -11.40
C TYR A 37 -6.03 -1.00 -11.21
N ASN A 38 -6.97 -0.18 -10.72
CA ASN A 38 -6.73 1.24 -10.50
C ASN A 38 -6.42 1.52 -9.03
N ALA A 39 -5.24 1.07 -8.58
CA ALA A 39 -4.80 1.15 -7.19
C ALA A 39 -4.62 2.59 -6.68
N THR A 40 -4.32 3.51 -7.59
CA THR A 40 -3.96 4.89 -7.29
C THR A 40 -5.11 5.85 -7.64
N SER A 41 -6.35 5.43 -7.41
CA SER A 41 -7.55 6.24 -7.64
C SER A 41 -8.24 6.66 -6.34
N TRP A 42 -9.23 7.56 -6.43
CA TRP A 42 -9.98 8.04 -5.27
C TRP A 42 -9.04 8.61 -4.20
N ASP A 43 -9.18 8.23 -2.93
CA ASP A 43 -8.33 8.70 -1.84
C ASP A 43 -6.87 8.29 -2.02
N ALA A 44 -6.63 7.11 -2.62
CA ALA A 44 -5.28 6.63 -2.90
C ALA A 44 -4.53 7.57 -3.83
N PHE A 45 -5.23 8.20 -4.78
CA PHE A 45 -4.64 9.19 -5.69
C PHE A 45 -4.02 10.37 -4.93
N GLY A 46 -4.69 10.87 -3.90
CA GLY A 46 -4.20 12.02 -3.13
C GLY A 46 -2.86 11.75 -2.43
N TYR A 47 -2.68 10.55 -1.90
CA TYR A 47 -1.38 10.11 -1.38
C TYR A 47 -0.34 9.91 -2.48
N TYR A 48 -0.76 9.32 -3.60
CA TYR A 48 0.12 8.88 -4.66
C TYR A 48 0.66 10.02 -5.53
N MET A 49 -0.16 11.05 -5.80
CA MET A 49 0.11 12.08 -6.82
C MET A 49 1.42 12.84 -6.63
N TYR A 50 1.95 12.91 -5.40
CA TYR A 50 3.27 13.48 -5.13
C TYR A 50 4.38 12.82 -5.96
N LEU A 51 4.32 11.49 -6.15
CA LEU A 51 5.35 10.74 -6.87
C LEU A 51 5.46 11.14 -8.34
N PRO A 52 4.40 11.02 -9.18
CA PRO A 52 4.47 11.44 -10.57
C PRO A 52 4.66 12.96 -10.70
N SER A 53 4.03 13.77 -9.84
CA SER A 53 4.23 15.23 -9.86
C SER A 53 5.70 15.64 -9.72
N VAL A 54 6.43 15.01 -8.80
CA VAL A 54 7.84 15.35 -8.54
C VAL A 54 8.79 14.66 -9.51
N LEU A 55 8.55 13.39 -9.82
CA LEU A 55 9.56 12.55 -10.50
C LEU A 55 9.37 12.46 -12.01
N ILE A 56 8.18 12.80 -12.53
CA ILE A 56 7.86 12.67 -13.96
C ILE A 56 7.50 14.02 -14.55
N TYR A 57 6.61 14.77 -13.91
CA TYR A 57 6.02 15.96 -14.50
C TYR A 57 6.67 17.29 -14.09
N ASP A 58 7.50 17.28 -13.03
CA ASP A 58 8.07 18.49 -12.41
C ASP A 58 7.00 19.57 -12.10
N ASP A 59 5.79 19.11 -11.75
CA ASP A 59 4.63 19.94 -11.48
C ASP A 59 3.80 19.40 -10.31
N VAL A 60 4.06 19.98 -9.14
CA VAL A 60 3.30 19.76 -7.89
C VAL A 60 2.27 20.86 -7.62
N ARG A 61 2.26 21.95 -8.41
CA ARG A 61 1.51 23.18 -8.09
C ARG A 61 0.33 23.40 -9.00
N THR A 62 0.52 23.33 -10.30
CA THR A 62 -0.52 23.63 -11.30
C THR A 62 -1.27 22.38 -11.74
N LEU A 63 -0.64 21.21 -11.64
CA LEU A 63 -1.18 19.91 -12.01
C LEU A 63 -1.69 19.86 -13.46
N GLU A 64 -0.99 20.50 -14.40
CA GLU A 64 -1.41 20.60 -15.80
C GLU A 64 -1.46 19.23 -16.51
N TRP A 65 -0.69 18.27 -16.01
CA TRP A 65 -0.67 16.89 -16.47
C TRP A 65 -1.93 16.09 -16.10
N LEU A 66 -2.67 16.52 -15.06
CA LEU A 66 -3.74 15.74 -14.45
C LEU A 66 -4.92 15.47 -15.39
N PRO A 67 -5.46 16.44 -16.16
CA PRO A 67 -6.60 16.17 -17.04
C PRO A 67 -6.32 15.05 -18.06
N GLN A 68 -5.10 15.01 -18.60
CA GLN A 68 -4.71 13.95 -19.55
C GLN A 68 -4.65 12.58 -18.85
N ILE A 69 -4.01 12.51 -17.68
CA ILE A 69 -3.92 11.27 -16.90
C ILE A 69 -5.31 10.79 -16.47
N ASP A 70 -6.17 11.69 -15.99
CA ASP A 70 -7.51 11.34 -15.53
C ASP A 70 -8.41 10.88 -16.67
N SER A 71 -8.30 11.49 -17.86
CA SER A 71 -9.05 11.05 -19.04
C SER A 71 -8.71 9.62 -19.48
N THR A 72 -7.49 9.15 -19.20
CA THR A 72 -7.02 7.82 -19.59
C THR A 72 -7.28 6.81 -18.47
N TYR A 73 -6.97 7.20 -17.23
CA TYR A 73 -6.87 6.29 -16.10
C TYR A 73 -7.93 6.50 -15.02
N HIS A 74 -8.76 7.53 -15.11
CA HIS A 74 -9.87 7.80 -14.20
C HIS A 74 -9.43 7.80 -12.72
N VAL A 75 -8.33 8.51 -12.42
CA VAL A 75 -7.67 8.51 -11.11
C VAL A 75 -8.41 9.35 -10.07
N THR A 76 -9.17 10.36 -10.49
CA THR A 76 -9.87 11.28 -9.56
C THR A 76 -11.10 10.64 -8.92
N GLY A 77 -11.69 9.62 -9.53
CA GLY A 77 -13.02 9.12 -9.17
C GLY A 77 -14.18 9.96 -9.73
N GLY A 78 -13.90 10.78 -10.75
CA GLY A 78 -14.88 11.56 -11.51
C GLY A 78 -14.90 13.06 -11.19
N HIS A 79 -14.29 13.48 -10.08
CA HIS A 79 -14.04 14.88 -9.77
C HIS A 79 -12.81 15.01 -8.89
N LEU A 80 -12.00 16.06 -9.10
CA LEU A 80 -10.80 16.31 -8.30
C LEU A 80 -11.18 16.86 -6.92
N TYR A 81 -11.26 15.98 -5.92
CA TYR A 81 -11.45 16.36 -4.50
C TYR A 81 -10.18 16.17 -3.66
N GLN A 82 -9.16 15.54 -4.24
CA GLN A 82 -7.88 15.24 -3.60
C GLN A 82 -7.00 16.47 -3.49
N ALA A 83 -7.21 17.48 -4.33
CA ALA A 83 -6.52 18.75 -4.29
C ALA A 83 -7.54 19.90 -4.40
N MET A 84 -7.28 20.98 -3.68
CA MET A 84 -8.10 22.19 -3.67
C MET A 84 -7.39 23.27 -4.47
N GLN A 85 -8.12 23.89 -5.41
CA GLN A 85 -7.61 25.06 -6.13
C GLN A 85 -7.64 26.30 -5.24
N LEU A 86 -6.55 27.05 -5.22
CA LEU A 86 -6.41 28.32 -4.52
C LEU A 86 -6.76 29.49 -5.45
N GLU A 87 -6.97 30.68 -4.86
CA GLU A 87 -7.19 31.93 -5.62
C GLU A 87 -6.02 32.26 -6.57
N SER A 88 -4.80 31.82 -6.25
CA SER A 88 -3.61 31.96 -7.11
C SER A 88 -3.64 31.10 -8.37
N GLY A 89 -4.64 30.23 -8.54
CA GLY A 89 -4.73 29.27 -9.65
C GLY A 89 -3.95 27.97 -9.43
N THR A 90 -3.13 27.89 -8.37
CA THR A 90 -2.41 26.67 -7.97
C THR A 90 -3.25 25.75 -7.10
N PHE A 91 -2.84 24.50 -6.95
CA PHE A 91 -3.49 23.49 -6.13
C PHE A 91 -2.71 23.21 -4.85
N THR A 92 -3.45 22.94 -3.79
CA THR A 92 -2.94 22.36 -2.54
C THR A 92 -3.53 20.97 -2.36
N ASN A 93 -2.67 19.98 -2.21
CA ASN A 93 -3.10 18.60 -1.96
C ASN A 93 -3.66 18.47 -0.53
N LYS A 94 -4.83 17.84 -0.41
CA LYS A 94 -5.50 17.56 0.86
C LYS A 94 -4.77 16.51 1.71
N TYR A 95 -4.07 15.59 1.05
CA TYR A 95 -3.39 14.46 1.68
C TYR A 95 -1.90 14.76 1.85
N LEU A 96 -1.29 14.30 2.95
CA LEU A 96 0.14 14.49 3.20
C LEU A 96 0.99 13.46 2.45
N CYS A 97 2.26 13.80 2.15
CA CYS A 97 3.18 12.98 1.34
C CYS A 97 3.75 11.74 2.04
N GLY A 98 3.43 11.48 3.32
CA GLY A 98 4.06 10.40 4.09
C GLY A 98 3.87 9.00 3.47
N VAL A 99 2.68 8.72 2.92
CA VAL A 99 2.41 7.46 2.21
C VAL A 99 3.19 7.37 0.90
N ALA A 100 3.33 8.49 0.17
CA ALA A 100 4.11 8.58 -1.07
C ALA A 100 5.57 8.13 -0.86
N ILE A 101 6.18 8.51 0.27
CA ILE A 101 7.55 8.11 0.62
C ILE A 101 7.66 6.58 0.76
N LEU A 102 6.67 5.93 1.37
CA LEU A 102 6.66 4.47 1.52
C LEU A 102 6.33 3.74 0.21
N GLN A 103 5.62 4.41 -0.70
CA GLN A 103 5.31 3.92 -2.04
C GLN A 103 6.50 4.06 -3.01
N LEU A 104 7.42 5.01 -2.77
CA LEU A 104 8.55 5.34 -3.64
C LEU A 104 9.35 4.13 -4.17
N PRO A 105 9.80 3.14 -3.36
CA PRO A 105 10.55 2.00 -3.90
C PRO A 105 9.73 1.18 -4.90
N PHE A 106 8.43 1.03 -4.67
CA PHE A 106 7.53 0.29 -5.55
C PHE A 106 7.12 1.10 -6.77
N PHE A 107 6.99 2.42 -6.65
CA PHE A 107 6.86 3.32 -7.78
C PHE A 107 8.06 3.20 -8.74
N GLY A 108 9.29 3.19 -8.20
CA GLY A 108 10.50 2.99 -8.99
C GLY A 108 10.52 1.64 -9.71
N LEU A 109 10.11 0.56 -9.04
CA LEU A 109 9.95 -0.76 -9.68
C LEU A 109 8.90 -0.70 -10.81
N GLY A 110 7.76 -0.06 -10.57
CA GLY A 110 6.73 0.16 -11.59
C GLY A 110 7.26 0.93 -12.80
N HIS A 111 8.04 1.99 -12.56
CA HIS A 111 8.64 2.82 -13.59
C HIS A 111 9.63 2.05 -14.47
N ILE A 112 10.51 1.26 -13.85
CA ILE A 112 11.47 0.40 -14.56
C ILE A 112 10.73 -0.65 -15.40
N MET A 113 9.75 -1.33 -14.79
CA MET A 113 8.98 -2.37 -15.47
C MET A 113 8.15 -1.81 -16.62
N ALA A 114 7.61 -0.59 -16.49
CA ALA A 114 6.91 0.09 -17.58
C ALA A 114 7.82 0.29 -18.80
N GLY A 115 9.04 0.80 -18.59
CA GLY A 115 10.02 0.94 -19.68
C GLY A 115 10.41 -0.40 -20.31
N MET A 116 10.68 -1.42 -19.49
CA MET A 116 11.09 -2.75 -19.98
C MET A 116 10.00 -3.46 -20.79
N LEU A 117 8.73 -3.27 -20.41
CA LEU A 117 7.58 -3.95 -21.02
C LEU A 117 6.89 -3.09 -22.11
N GLY A 118 7.40 -1.89 -22.40
CA GLY A 118 6.83 -0.99 -23.42
C GLY A 118 5.52 -0.31 -23.00
N TYR A 119 5.23 -0.22 -21.71
CA TYR A 119 4.11 0.56 -21.19
C TYR A 119 4.48 2.04 -21.05
N PRO A 120 3.50 2.96 -21.05
CA PRO A 120 3.75 4.37 -20.76
C PRO A 120 4.46 4.57 -19.41
N GLN A 121 5.55 5.33 -19.40
CA GLN A 121 6.28 5.69 -18.18
C GLN A 121 5.74 6.98 -17.56
N ASP A 122 4.42 7.03 -17.36
CA ASP A 122 3.68 8.22 -16.92
C ASP A 122 3.32 8.21 -15.42
N GLY A 123 3.67 7.14 -14.71
CA GLY A 123 3.33 6.99 -13.30
C GLY A 123 2.00 6.27 -13.06
N PHE A 124 1.23 5.90 -14.09
CA PHE A 124 -0.14 5.38 -13.89
C PHE A 124 -0.44 4.12 -14.67
N SER A 125 0.33 3.80 -15.71
CA SER A 125 0.18 2.55 -16.46
C SER A 125 0.23 1.28 -15.58
N ALA A 126 -0.23 0.15 -16.14
CA ALA A 126 -0.44 -1.09 -15.38
C ALA A 126 0.74 -1.54 -14.49
N PRO A 127 2.02 -1.45 -14.92
CA PRO A 127 3.16 -1.83 -14.06
C PRO A 127 3.25 -1.05 -12.74
N TYR A 128 2.90 0.24 -12.73
CA TYR A 128 2.84 1.04 -11.49
C TYR A 128 1.77 0.52 -10.55
N GLN A 129 0.58 0.26 -11.09
CA GLN A 129 -0.56 -0.21 -10.31
C GLN A 129 -0.23 -1.54 -9.63
N TYR A 130 0.33 -2.50 -10.36
CA TYR A 130 0.75 -3.78 -9.77
C TYR A 130 1.86 -3.60 -8.74
N ALA A 131 2.87 -2.78 -9.04
CA ALA A 131 3.98 -2.57 -8.11
C ALA A 131 3.51 -1.95 -6.78
N ILE A 132 2.63 -0.94 -6.81
CA ILE A 132 2.04 -0.34 -5.60
C ILE A 132 1.22 -1.36 -4.82
N MET A 133 0.45 -2.19 -5.49
CA MET A 133 -0.36 -3.21 -4.85
C MET A 133 0.45 -4.30 -4.16
N PHE A 134 1.47 -4.84 -4.83
CA PHE A 134 2.39 -5.78 -4.20
C PHE A 134 3.22 -5.10 -3.11
N GLY A 135 3.53 -3.82 -3.27
CA GLY A 135 4.19 -3.01 -2.24
C GLY A 135 3.38 -2.88 -0.96
N GLY A 136 2.07 -2.65 -1.07
CA GLY A 136 1.15 -2.66 0.07
C GLY A 136 1.18 -3.98 0.83
N ILE A 137 1.18 -5.13 0.12
CA ILE A 137 1.31 -6.45 0.74
C ILE A 137 2.64 -6.57 1.50
N VAL A 138 3.76 -6.17 0.88
CA VAL A 138 5.08 -6.22 1.53
C VAL A 138 5.10 -5.41 2.82
N TRP A 139 4.58 -4.18 2.80
CA TRP A 139 4.53 -3.31 3.98
C TRP A 139 3.66 -3.90 5.09
N VAL A 140 2.51 -4.47 4.78
CA VAL A 140 1.65 -5.11 5.78
C VAL A 140 2.31 -6.36 6.37
N LEU A 141 3.00 -7.17 5.56
CA LEU A 141 3.74 -8.34 6.07
C LEU A 141 4.89 -7.93 7.01
N ILE A 142 5.59 -6.84 6.69
CA ILE A 142 6.56 -6.23 7.62
C ILE A 142 5.87 -5.83 8.92
N GLY A 143 4.69 -5.20 8.84
CA GLY A 143 3.90 -4.80 10.01
C GLY A 143 3.46 -5.98 10.86
N LEU A 144 2.97 -7.06 10.26
CA LEU A 144 2.56 -8.28 10.97
C LEU A 144 3.75 -8.97 11.63
N PHE A 145 4.92 -8.95 10.99
CA PHE A 145 6.16 -9.46 11.57
C PHE A 145 6.63 -8.62 12.76
N LEU A 146 6.53 -7.29 12.67
CA LEU A 146 6.84 -6.39 13.79
C LEU A 146 5.84 -6.57 14.94
N LEU A 147 4.55 -6.70 14.63
CA LEU A 147 3.51 -6.98 15.61
C LEU A 147 3.74 -8.33 16.30
N ARG A 148 4.16 -9.36 15.57
CA ARG A 148 4.59 -10.63 16.17
C ARG A 148 5.69 -10.40 17.21
N LYS A 149 6.69 -9.55 16.94
CA LYS A 149 7.74 -9.23 17.92
C LYS A 149 7.18 -8.54 19.16
N VAL A 150 6.23 -7.62 18.99
CA VAL A 150 5.53 -6.96 20.11
C VAL A 150 4.79 -7.98 20.97
N LEU A 151 3.98 -8.85 20.36
CA LEU A 151 3.14 -9.79 21.10
C LEU A 151 3.96 -10.85 21.87
N ARG A 152 5.17 -11.19 21.40
CA ARG A 152 6.09 -12.12 22.08
C ARG A 152 6.61 -11.63 23.44
N TYR A 153 6.47 -10.34 23.76
CA TYR A 153 6.78 -9.84 25.11
C TYR A 153 5.71 -10.24 26.15
N TYR A 154 4.49 -10.59 25.71
CA TYR A 154 3.35 -10.72 26.62
C TYR A 154 2.59 -12.04 26.48
N PHE A 155 2.71 -12.74 25.36
CA PHE A 155 1.85 -13.87 25.03
C PHE A 155 2.62 -15.09 24.53
N GLU A 156 2.01 -16.26 24.70
CA GLU A 156 2.48 -17.54 24.18
C GLU A 156 2.29 -17.65 22.66
N GLU A 157 3.13 -18.43 22.00
CA GLU A 157 3.17 -18.58 20.53
C GLU A 157 1.81 -18.95 19.92
N GLU A 158 1.01 -19.79 20.58
CA GLU A 158 -0.32 -20.20 20.10
C GLU A 158 -1.31 -19.04 20.06
N ILE A 159 -1.31 -18.18 21.09
CA ILE A 159 -2.16 -16.98 21.15
C ILE A 159 -1.74 -16.01 20.06
N ILE A 160 -0.44 -15.79 19.90
CA ILE A 160 0.11 -14.91 18.86
C ILE A 160 -0.31 -15.40 17.48
N ALA A 161 -0.23 -16.72 17.22
CA ALA A 161 -0.63 -17.30 15.95
C ALA A 161 -2.11 -17.03 15.64
N MET A 162 -3.00 -17.28 16.61
CA MET A 162 -4.44 -17.00 16.46
C MET A 162 -4.72 -15.50 16.24
N THR A 163 -4.06 -14.63 17.00
CA THR A 163 -4.18 -13.18 16.84
C THR A 163 -3.77 -12.73 15.44
N LEU A 164 -2.64 -13.21 14.92
CA LEU A 164 -2.17 -12.87 13.57
C LEU A 164 -3.10 -13.40 12.47
N LEU A 165 -3.67 -14.60 12.63
CA LEU A 165 -4.64 -15.17 11.69
C LEU A 165 -5.94 -14.36 11.68
N PHE A 166 -6.53 -14.07 12.84
CA PHE A 166 -7.78 -13.30 12.90
C PHE A 166 -7.58 -11.85 12.47
N LEU A 167 -6.52 -11.20 12.94
CA LEU A 167 -6.22 -9.83 12.50
C LEU A 167 -5.99 -9.79 10.98
N GLY A 168 -5.21 -10.73 10.43
CA GLY A 168 -4.92 -10.79 9.01
C GLY A 168 -6.16 -11.07 8.16
N LEU A 169 -6.94 -12.08 8.53
CA LEU A 169 -7.91 -12.70 7.62
C LEU A 169 -9.38 -12.36 7.92
N THR A 170 -9.71 -11.93 9.13
CA THR A 170 -11.12 -11.66 9.52
C THR A 170 -11.39 -10.18 9.79
N SER A 171 -10.37 -9.32 9.78
CA SER A 171 -10.55 -7.87 9.87
C SER A 171 -10.60 -7.23 8.47
N ASN A 172 -10.77 -5.91 8.43
CA ASN A 172 -10.63 -5.12 7.20
C ASN A 172 -9.19 -5.11 6.64
N LEU A 173 -8.19 -5.66 7.34
CA LEU A 173 -6.81 -5.67 6.88
C LEU A 173 -6.65 -6.38 5.53
N ILE A 174 -7.35 -7.50 5.30
CA ILE A 174 -7.29 -8.18 4.00
C ILE A 174 -7.81 -7.31 2.85
N GLN A 175 -8.88 -6.54 3.08
CA GLN A 175 -9.44 -5.59 2.11
C GLN A 175 -8.38 -4.53 1.75
N TYR A 176 -7.86 -3.83 2.76
CA TYR A 176 -6.90 -2.75 2.55
C TYR A 176 -5.49 -3.21 2.14
N THR A 177 -5.21 -4.51 2.19
CA THR A 177 -3.92 -5.08 1.76
C THR A 177 -4.03 -5.68 0.37
N SER A 178 -5.05 -6.51 0.15
CA SER A 178 -5.16 -7.37 -1.03
C SER A 178 -6.14 -6.85 -2.07
N VAL A 179 -7.02 -5.89 -1.73
CA VAL A 179 -7.95 -5.25 -2.65
C VAL A 179 -7.57 -3.78 -2.81
N ASP A 180 -7.59 -2.97 -1.75
CA ASP A 180 -7.37 -1.51 -1.79
C ASP A 180 -5.97 -1.09 -1.27
N GLY A 181 -4.92 -1.81 -1.69
CA GLY A 181 -3.52 -1.67 -1.23
C GLY A 181 -2.85 -0.33 -1.54
N GLY A 182 -3.47 0.53 -2.34
CA GLY A 182 -3.04 1.92 -2.54
C GLY A 182 -3.41 2.87 -1.40
N MET A 183 -4.32 2.43 -0.50
CA MET A 183 -4.79 3.24 0.63
C MET A 183 -3.74 3.33 1.75
N SER A 184 -3.83 4.38 2.56
CA SER A 184 -2.89 4.66 3.67
C SER A 184 -2.77 3.54 4.69
N HIS A 185 -3.83 2.75 4.92
CA HIS A 185 -3.90 1.66 5.89
C HIS A 185 -2.74 0.65 5.79
N ALA A 186 -2.37 0.24 4.58
CA ALA A 186 -1.28 -0.73 4.35
C ALA A 186 0.09 -0.19 4.80
N TYR A 187 0.25 1.14 4.78
CA TYR A 187 1.51 1.84 5.04
C TYR A 187 1.61 2.32 6.49
N ILE A 188 0.51 2.77 7.11
CA ILE A 188 0.51 3.23 8.51
C ILE A 188 0.59 2.06 9.51
N PHE A 189 0.03 0.91 9.16
CA PHE A 189 0.03 -0.28 10.02
C PHE A 189 1.46 -0.71 10.46
N PRO A 190 2.44 -0.90 9.56
CA PRO A 190 3.81 -1.22 9.99
C PRO A 190 4.46 -0.11 10.82
N LEU A 191 4.14 1.16 10.56
CA LEU A 191 4.68 2.28 11.35
C LEU A 191 4.17 2.25 12.80
N TYR A 192 2.88 1.97 13.01
CA TYR A 192 2.34 1.81 14.36
C TYR A 192 2.93 0.59 15.09
N ALA A 193 3.04 -0.55 14.40
CA ALA A 193 3.67 -1.74 14.97
C ALA A 193 5.15 -1.48 15.35
N LEU A 194 5.88 -0.73 14.51
CA LEU A 194 7.24 -0.31 14.80
C LEU A 194 7.30 0.63 16.01
N LEU A 195 6.44 1.66 16.06
CA LEU A 195 6.38 2.61 17.16
C LEU A 195 6.18 1.89 18.49
N ILE A 196 5.17 1.02 18.58
CA ILE A 196 4.90 0.23 19.80
C ILE A 196 6.11 -0.62 20.18
N LEU A 197 6.73 -1.30 19.21
CA LEU A 197 7.92 -2.12 19.46
C LEU A 197 9.09 -1.30 20.02
N GLN A 198 9.31 -0.08 19.52
CA GLN A 198 10.37 0.79 20.02
C GLN A 198 10.04 1.32 21.42
N THR A 199 8.79 1.70 21.68
CA THR A 199 8.35 2.13 23.01
C THR A 199 8.61 1.05 24.07
N ILE A 200 8.30 -0.22 23.76
CA ILE A 200 8.55 -1.34 24.68
C ILE A 200 10.04 -1.56 24.94
N LYS A 201 10.89 -1.38 23.91
CA LYS A 201 12.35 -1.55 24.04
C LYS A 201 13.05 -0.43 24.81
N MET A 202 12.43 0.75 24.88
CA MET A 202 12.95 1.92 25.58
C MET A 202 12.50 1.98 27.04
N ALA A 203 11.49 1.19 27.43
CA ALA A 203 11.03 1.04 28.80
C ALA A 203 11.88 0.03 29.57
#